data_AF-A0A2W4KSL8-F1
#
_entry.id   AF-A0A2W4KSL8-F1
#
_cell.length_a   1.000
_cell.length_b   1.000
_cell.length_c   1.000
_cell.angle_alpha   90.00
_cell.angle_beta   90.00
_cell.angle_gamma   90.00
#
_symmetry.space_group_name_H-M   'P 1'
#
loop_
_entity.id
_entity.type
_entity.pdbx_description
1 polymer ?
#
loop_
_entity_poly.entity_id
_entity_poly.type
_entity_poly.pdbx_seq_one_letter_code
_entity_poly.pdbx_strand_id
1 'polypeptide(L)'
;MSPRGAGLPPELERVVELAAEMDAAAHAHADWPDRPDVPVPPRPDPLPVDVLPPALRAHVLSVAAATQTPPDMAAMLSLAAVSAALRGVADVHVDARGWREVATIYTAIVLPPATRKSPVYAHMIAPIEAWE
;
A
#
# COMPACT_ATOMS: atom_id res chain seq x y z
N MET A 1 20.37 -27.17 -18.43
CA MET A 1 21.28 -27.09 -17.26
C MET A 1 20.89 -25.82 -16.50
N SER A 2 20.09 -25.96 -15.44
CA SER A 2 19.46 -24.84 -14.72
C SER A 2 20.40 -24.32 -13.63
N PRO A 3 20.67 -23.01 -13.50
CA PRO A 3 21.50 -22.50 -12.40
C PRO A 3 20.63 -22.42 -11.14
N ARG A 4 20.48 -23.53 -10.43
CA ARG A 4 19.93 -23.60 -9.07
C ARG A 4 21.08 -23.74 -8.07
N GLY A 5 21.93 -22.72 -7.96
CA GLY A 5 23.14 -22.83 -7.13
C GLY A 5 23.70 -21.53 -6.54
N ALA A 6 23.12 -20.37 -6.82
CA ALA A 6 23.46 -19.17 -6.07
C ALA A 6 22.51 -19.09 -4.88
N GLY A 7 23.05 -19.21 -3.66
CA GLY A 7 22.33 -18.87 -2.43
C GLY A 7 21.82 -17.42 -2.47
N LEU A 8 20.91 -17.09 -1.57
CA LEU A 8 20.40 -15.72 -1.50
C LEU A 8 21.57 -14.78 -1.11
N PRO A 9 21.55 -13.51 -1.55
CA PRO A 9 22.45 -12.50 -1.01
C PRO A 9 22.39 -12.48 0.53
N PRO A 10 23.51 -12.26 1.24
CA PRO A 10 23.55 -12.31 2.71
C PRO A 10 22.54 -11.39 3.39
N GLU A 11 22.19 -10.26 2.76
CA GLU A 11 21.17 -9.35 3.27
C GLU A 11 19.75 -9.92 3.16
N LEU A 12 19.45 -10.70 2.12
CA LEU A 12 18.18 -11.38 1.97
C LEU A 12 18.07 -12.60 2.88
N GLU A 13 19.16 -13.34 3.08
CA GLU A 13 19.21 -14.40 4.10
C GLU A 13 18.92 -13.82 5.49
N ARG A 14 19.54 -12.69 5.83
CA ARG A 14 19.29 -11.97 7.09
C ARG A 14 17.87 -11.45 7.23
N VAL A 15 17.24 -10.98 6.16
CA VAL A 15 15.82 -10.56 6.17
C VAL A 15 14.90 -11.76 6.39
N VAL A 16 15.20 -12.90 5.79
CA VAL A 16 14.42 -14.14 6.00
C VAL A 16 14.59 -14.67 7.42
N GLU A 17 15.80 -14.66 7.95
CA GLU A 17 16.06 -15.00 9.36
C GLU A 17 15.34 -14.04 10.30
N LEU A 18 15.45 -12.73 10.06
CA LEU A 18 14.75 -11.73 10.86
C LEU A 18 13.22 -11.89 10.76
N ALA A 19 12.68 -12.22 9.59
CA ALA A 19 11.25 -12.50 9.42
C ALA A 19 10.83 -13.76 10.18
N ALA A 20 11.65 -14.82 10.16
CA ALA A 20 11.41 -16.03 10.94
C ALA A 20 11.55 -15.79 12.44
N GLU A 21 12.50 -14.96 12.87
CA GLU A 21 12.64 -14.49 14.24
C GLU A 21 11.46 -13.61 14.66
N MET A 22 10.95 -12.74 13.78
CA MET A 22 9.75 -11.92 14.01
C MET A 22 8.47 -12.76 14.02
N ASP A 23 8.38 -13.85 13.26
CA ASP A 23 7.28 -14.82 13.29
C ASP A 23 7.37 -15.72 14.53
N ALA A 24 8.58 -16.14 14.93
CA ALA A 24 8.79 -16.89 16.17
C ALA A 24 8.61 -16.01 17.41
N ALA A 25 8.97 -14.73 17.27
CA ALA A 25 8.64 -13.64 18.17
C ALA A 25 7.32 -12.97 17.74
N ALA A 26 6.44 -13.63 16.97
CA ALA A 26 5.06 -13.18 16.87
C ALA A 26 4.44 -13.49 18.23
N HIS A 27 4.51 -12.47 19.08
CA HIS A 27 4.26 -12.54 20.49
C HIS A 27 2.80 -12.97 20.74
N ALA A 28 2.63 -13.88 21.71
CA ALA A 28 1.64 -13.64 22.75
C ALA A 28 1.87 -12.21 23.26
N HIS A 29 1.20 -11.24 22.64
CA HIS A 29 0.99 -9.94 23.23
C HIS A 29 0.24 -10.24 24.53
N ALA A 30 0.95 -10.34 25.66
CA ALA A 30 0.32 -10.67 26.94
C ALA A 30 -0.85 -9.72 27.27
N ASP A 31 -0.81 -8.52 26.69
CA ASP A 31 -1.80 -7.46 26.84
C ASP A 31 -2.79 -7.33 25.67
N TRP A 32 -2.61 -8.05 24.55
CA TRP A 32 -3.58 -8.04 23.45
C TRP A 32 -4.51 -9.25 23.58
N PRO A 33 -5.82 -9.04 23.74
CA PRO A 33 -6.76 -10.15 23.90
C PRO A 33 -6.84 -11.00 22.63
N ASP A 34 -6.98 -12.33 22.77
CA ASP A 34 -7.25 -13.27 21.65
C ASP A 34 -8.50 -12.87 20.84
N ARG A 35 -9.42 -12.15 21.50
CA ARG A 35 -10.62 -11.58 20.92
C ARG A 35 -10.78 -10.16 21.46
N PRO A 36 -10.17 -9.15 20.83
CA PRO A 36 -10.40 -7.77 21.22
C PRO A 36 -11.87 -7.42 21.02
N ASP A 37 -12.41 -6.57 21.92
CA ASP A 37 -13.70 -5.94 21.68
C ASP A 37 -13.60 -5.18 20.36
N VAL A 38 -14.36 -5.63 19.35
CA VAL A 38 -14.36 -5.00 18.04
C VAL A 38 -15.19 -3.72 18.17
N PRO A 39 -14.58 -2.53 18.09
CA PRO A 39 -15.37 -1.30 18.08
C PRO A 39 -16.35 -1.35 16.90
N VAL A 40 -17.51 -0.72 17.07
CA VAL A 40 -18.49 -0.58 15.98
C VAL A 40 -17.75 0.00 14.77
N PRO A 41 -17.86 -0.63 13.58
CA PRO A 41 -17.16 -0.14 12.40
C PRO A 41 -17.53 1.33 12.17
N PRO A 42 -16.52 2.23 12.09
CA PRO A 42 -16.82 3.62 11.77
C PRO A 42 -17.51 3.68 10.40
N ARG A 43 -18.41 4.66 10.24
CA ARG A 43 -19.00 5.00 8.94
C ARG A 43 -18.33 6.29 8.46
N PRO A 44 -17.12 6.22 7.88
CA PRO A 44 -16.47 7.42 7.37
C PRO A 44 -17.24 7.97 6.18
N ASP A 45 -17.07 9.26 5.93
CA ASP A 45 -17.45 9.85 4.65
C ASP A 45 -16.62 9.21 3.52
N PRO A 46 -17.15 9.15 2.29
CA PRO A 46 -16.39 8.66 1.14
C PRO A 46 -15.09 9.43 0.95
N LEU A 47 -14.05 8.76 0.44
CA LEU A 47 -12.80 9.42 0.15
C LEU A 47 -13.03 10.54 -0.91
N PRO A 48 -12.61 11.78 -0.67
CA PRO A 48 -12.89 12.90 -1.56
C PRO A 48 -11.97 12.84 -2.79
N VAL A 49 -12.34 12.04 -3.79
CA VAL A 49 -11.54 11.84 -5.03
C VAL A 49 -11.39 13.11 -5.88
N ASP A 50 -12.20 14.13 -5.61
CA ASP A 50 -12.15 15.43 -6.28
C ASP A 50 -10.90 16.25 -5.93
N VAL A 51 -10.28 16.00 -4.77
CA VAL A 51 -9.02 16.63 -4.35
C VAL A 51 -7.80 16.12 -5.12
N LEU A 52 -7.95 15.00 -5.84
CA LEU A 52 -6.86 14.44 -6.63
C LEU A 52 -6.57 15.30 -7.86
N PRO A 53 -5.29 15.37 -8.31
CA PRO A 53 -4.94 16.02 -9.56
C PRO A 53 -5.80 15.49 -10.73
N PRO A 54 -6.18 16.33 -11.71
CA PRO A 54 -7.18 15.96 -12.71
C PRO A 54 -6.92 14.63 -13.45
N ALA A 55 -5.66 14.36 -13.82
CA ALA A 55 -5.28 13.12 -14.49
C ALA A 55 -5.45 11.89 -13.57
N LEU A 56 -5.04 12.02 -12.31
CA LEU A 56 -5.15 10.95 -11.31
C LEU A 56 -6.62 10.67 -10.97
N ARG A 57 -7.43 11.73 -10.79
CA ARG A 57 -8.87 11.62 -10.59
C ARG A 57 -9.55 10.90 -11.74
N ALA A 58 -9.24 11.28 -12.98
CA ALA A 58 -9.82 10.64 -14.17
C ALA A 58 -9.47 9.15 -14.23
N HIS A 59 -8.22 8.80 -13.92
CA HIS A 59 -7.78 7.40 -13.89
C HIS A 59 -8.50 6.59 -12.81
N VAL A 60 -8.54 7.10 -11.57
CA VAL A 60 -9.26 6.48 -10.43
C VAL A 60 -10.72 6.21 -10.78
N LEU A 61 -11.44 7.22 -11.28
CA LEU A 61 -12.85 7.09 -11.63
C LEU A 61 -13.06 6.11 -12.80
N SER A 62 -12.18 6.13 -13.80
CA SER A 62 -12.24 5.21 -14.94
C SER A 62 -12.04 3.76 -14.50
N VAL A 63 -11.02 3.49 -13.67
CA VAL A 63 -10.74 2.14 -13.16
C VAL A 63 -11.87 1.64 -12.27
N ALA A 64 -12.36 2.49 -11.36
CA ALA A 64 -13.48 2.15 -10.49
C ALA A 64 -14.76 1.81 -11.28
N ALA A 65 -15.07 2.60 -12.32
CA ALA A 65 -16.21 2.36 -13.19
C ALA A 65 -16.05 1.06 -14.00
N ALA A 66 -14.87 0.83 -14.60
CA ALA A 66 -14.60 -0.33 -15.42
C ALA A 66 -14.62 -1.65 -14.63
N THR A 67 -14.15 -1.62 -13.38
CA THR A 67 -14.05 -2.81 -12.52
C THR A 67 -15.26 -3.00 -11.60
N GLN A 68 -16.19 -2.05 -11.60
CA GLN A 68 -17.35 -2.02 -10.70
C GLN A 68 -16.92 -2.14 -9.23
N THR A 69 -15.99 -1.27 -8.82
CA THR A 69 -15.45 -1.23 -7.46
C THR A 69 -15.57 0.17 -6.84
N PRO A 70 -15.51 0.29 -5.50
CA PRO A 70 -15.46 1.61 -4.86
C PRO A 70 -14.27 2.45 -5.37
N PRO A 71 -14.47 3.75 -5.65
CA PRO A 71 -13.39 4.67 -6.04
C PRO A 71 -12.24 4.72 -5.02
N ASP A 72 -12.56 4.58 -3.73
CA ASP A 72 -11.62 4.57 -2.62
C ASP A 72 -10.49 3.56 -2.82
N MET A 73 -10.79 2.38 -3.37
CA MET A 73 -9.78 1.34 -3.61
C MET A 73 -8.75 1.78 -4.66
N ALA A 74 -9.22 2.33 -5.79
CA ALA A 74 -8.34 2.83 -6.84
C ALA A 74 -7.58 4.08 -6.36
N ALA A 75 -8.23 4.95 -5.59
CA ALA A 75 -7.62 6.15 -5.04
C ALA A 75 -6.49 5.82 -4.04
N MET A 76 -6.69 4.87 -3.12
CA MET A 76 -5.65 4.42 -2.19
C MET A 76 -4.45 3.84 -2.95
N LEU A 77 -4.69 2.98 -3.95
CA LEU A 77 -3.61 2.44 -4.79
C LEU A 77 -2.88 3.54 -5.58
N SER A 78 -3.61 4.58 -6.00
CA SER A 78 -3.02 5.73 -6.68
C SER A 78 -2.02 6.49 -5.79
N LEU A 79 -2.30 6.62 -4.50
CA LEU A 79 -1.41 7.25 -3.53
C LEU A 79 -0.15 6.40 -3.30
N ALA A 80 -0.29 5.07 -3.20
CA ALA A 80 0.84 4.16 -3.11
C ALA A 80 1.72 4.23 -4.38
N ALA A 81 1.10 4.26 -5.56
CA ALA A 81 1.80 4.38 -6.85
C ALA A 81 2.59 5.70 -6.95
N VAL A 82 1.95 6.84 -6.66
CA VAL A 82 2.60 8.14 -6.65
C VAL A 82 3.72 8.20 -5.62
N SER A 83 3.50 7.64 -4.43
CA SER A 83 4.51 7.59 -3.38
C SER A 83 5.75 6.79 -3.81
N ALA A 84 5.56 5.66 -4.48
CA ALA A 84 6.66 4.87 -5.05
C ALA A 84 7.44 5.68 -6.10
N ALA A 85 6.74 6.39 -6.99
CA ALA A 85 7.35 7.22 -8.04
C ALA A 85 8.09 8.46 -7.48
N LEU A 86 7.67 8.99 -6.33
CA LEU A 86 8.28 10.18 -5.71
C LEU A 86 9.47 9.85 -4.80
N ARG A 87 9.76 8.57 -4.53
CA ARG A 87 10.79 8.19 -3.57
C ARG A 87 12.15 8.77 -3.95
N GLY A 88 12.72 9.59 -3.06
CA GLY A 88 14.03 10.24 -3.24
C GLY A 88 14.00 11.51 -4.10
N VAL A 89 12.82 11.95 -4.55
CA VAL A 89 12.64 13.15 -5.38
C VAL A 89 12.12 14.35 -4.57
N ALA A 90 11.31 14.10 -3.54
CA ALA A 90 10.67 15.15 -2.76
C ALA A 90 10.52 14.79 -1.28
N ASP A 91 10.60 15.83 -0.45
CA ASP A 91 10.34 15.75 0.99
C ASP A 91 9.35 16.84 1.39
N VAL A 92 8.52 16.52 2.37
CA VAL A 92 7.43 17.38 2.85
C VAL A 92 7.92 18.14 4.06
N HIS A 93 7.93 19.47 3.99
CA HIS A 93 8.17 20.33 5.14
C HIS A 93 6.84 20.63 5.83
N VAL A 94 6.61 19.97 6.96
CA VAL A 94 5.34 20.04 7.68
C VAL A 94 5.21 21.37 8.42
N ASP A 95 6.31 21.91 8.93
CA ASP A 95 6.35 23.22 9.56
C ASP A 95 7.60 24.04 9.21
N ALA A 96 7.56 25.33 9.55
CA ALA A 96 8.69 26.24 9.36
C ALA A 96 9.84 26.02 10.36
N ARG A 97 9.68 25.10 11.33
CA ARG A 97 10.67 24.82 12.39
C ARG A 97 11.60 23.67 12.05
N GLY A 98 11.43 23.07 10.86
CA GLY A 98 12.33 22.06 10.32
C GLY A 98 11.79 20.63 10.41
N TRP A 99 10.51 20.43 10.73
CA TRP A 99 9.91 19.10 10.61
C TRP A 99 9.78 18.70 9.14
N ARG A 100 10.54 17.66 8.78
CA ARG A 100 10.60 17.09 7.45
C ARG A 100 10.13 15.64 7.47
N GLU A 101 9.26 15.29 6.54
CA GLU A 101 8.75 13.94 6.32
C GLU A 101 9.06 13.48 4.90
N VAL A 102 9.28 12.18 4.73
CA VAL A 102 9.40 11.59 3.40
C VAL A 102 7.99 11.41 2.83
N ALA A 103 7.80 11.64 1.53
CA ALA A 103 6.53 11.40 0.84
C ALA A 103 6.23 9.89 0.64
N THR A 104 6.42 9.09 1.68
CA THR A 104 6.20 7.64 1.69
C THR A 104 4.83 7.33 2.30
N ILE A 105 3.93 6.74 1.50
CA ILE A 105 2.58 6.36 1.91
C ILE A 105 2.45 4.85 1.82
N TYR A 106 2.00 4.23 2.92
CA TYR A 106 1.62 2.82 2.97
C TYR A 106 0.10 2.70 3.04
N THR A 107 -0.48 1.85 2.21
CA THR A 107 -1.93 1.63 2.16
C THR A 107 -2.27 0.16 2.40
N ALA A 108 -3.27 -0.10 3.24
CA ALA A 108 -3.84 -1.44 3.43
C ALA A 108 -5.30 -1.45 2.92
N ILE A 109 -5.59 -2.34 1.97
CA ILE A 109 -6.89 -2.42 1.32
C ILE A 109 -7.52 -3.76 1.66
N VAL A 110 -8.56 -3.72 2.51
CA VAL A 110 -9.25 -4.90 3.02
C VAL A 110 -10.67 -4.94 2.49
N LEU A 111 -10.96 -5.92 1.63
CA LEU A 111 -12.28 -6.17 1.08
C LEU A 111 -12.58 -7.67 1.06
N PRO A 112 -13.87 -8.10 1.08
CA PRO A 112 -14.25 -9.49 0.91
C PRO A 112 -13.61 -10.16 -0.33
N PRO A 113 -13.51 -11.49 -0.38
CA PRO A 113 -13.09 -12.20 -1.59
C PRO A 113 -13.92 -11.81 -2.83
N ALA A 114 -13.35 -11.97 -4.03
CA ALA A 114 -13.99 -11.66 -5.31
C ALA A 114 -14.38 -10.18 -5.57
N THR A 115 -13.81 -9.21 -4.84
CA THR A 115 -14.05 -7.77 -5.04
C THR A 115 -13.14 -7.08 -6.06
N ARG A 116 -12.55 -7.85 -6.99
CA ARG A 116 -11.66 -7.33 -8.06
C ARG A 116 -10.45 -6.50 -7.57
N LYS A 117 -9.93 -6.80 -6.37
CA LYS A 117 -8.69 -6.20 -5.84
C LYS A 117 -7.52 -6.32 -6.80
N SER A 118 -7.24 -7.53 -7.31
CA SER A 118 -6.09 -7.78 -8.19
C SER A 118 -6.20 -7.06 -9.54
N PRO A 119 -7.36 -7.07 -10.24
CA PRO A 119 -7.54 -6.23 -11.44
C PRO A 119 -7.32 -4.74 -11.19
N VAL A 120 -7.84 -4.19 -10.08
CA VAL A 120 -7.65 -2.76 -9.77
C VAL A 120 -6.18 -2.47 -9.46
N TYR A 121 -5.51 -3.33 -8.69
CA TYR A 121 -4.07 -3.22 -8.47
C TYR A 121 -3.30 -3.18 -9.79
N ALA A 122 -3.54 -4.14 -10.69
CA ALA A 122 -2.86 -4.20 -11.98
C ALA A 122 -3.06 -2.92 -12.80
N HIS A 123 -4.29 -2.40 -12.88
CA HIS A 123 -4.55 -1.15 -13.60
C HIS A 123 -3.83 0.06 -12.99
N MET A 124 -3.80 0.17 -11.67
CA MET A 124 -3.22 1.31 -10.98
C MET A 124 -1.68 1.30 -10.98
N ILE A 125 -1.07 0.12 -11.06
CA ILE A 125 0.39 -0.05 -11.02
C ILE A 125 1.02 -0.13 -12.43
N ALA A 126 0.23 -0.49 -13.46
CA ALA A 126 0.70 -0.57 -14.84
C ALA A 126 1.51 0.66 -15.34
N PRO A 127 1.20 1.92 -14.98
CA PRO A 127 2.01 3.06 -15.38
C PRO A 127 3.45 3.03 -14.83
N ILE A 128 3.65 2.46 -13.64
CA ILE A 128 4.97 2.30 -13.02
C ILE A 128 5.72 1.16 -13.70
N GLU A 129 5.06 0.01 -13.87
CA GLU A 129 5.67 -1.15 -14.55
C GLU A 129 6.04 -0.86 -16.01
N ALA A 130 5.29 0.01 -16.70
CA ALA A 130 5.60 0.43 -18.06
C ALA A 130 6.76 1.44 -18.13
N TRP A 131 7.13 2.07 -17.01
CA TRP A 131 8.25 3.01 -16.93
C TRP A 131 9.59 2.32 -16.63
N GLU A 132 9.57 1.23 -15.86
CA GLU A 132 10.75 0.38 -15.56
C GLU A 132 11.22 -0.45 -16.77
#